data_AF-A0A1Q2YJ77-F1
#
_entry.id   AF-A0A1Q2YJ77-F1
#
_cell.length_a   1.000
_cell.length_b   1.000
_cell.length_c   1.000
_cell.angle_alpha   90.00
_cell.angle_beta   90.00
_cell.angle_gamma   90.00
#
_symmetry.space_group_name_H-M   'P 1'
#
loop_
_entity.id
_entity.type
_entity.pdbx_description
1 polymer ?
#
loop_
_entity_poly.entity_id
_entity_poly.type
_entity_poly.pdbx_seq_one_letter_code
_entity_poly.pdbx_strand_id
1 'polypeptide(L)'
;MQPTLPPKPHQNQQEQPSLETQLNGLMIDDNLSNRTDLPFKIISSDFTVRLFTQRDGNSLNVPLPSYFEYITNAKLKELIQNEELLSGYLLSLYKEEFIDLKRELYAVIESQKQTALELTNSYQDSEDGLLNKAIALDSQLKEYDSKLKAFDHLQIEMYDTLNGLSSKSIAKHFSDRAATNEANCSELLNNASVSEDKLSSKQLEQLLHDYTTQRYEWHKNKECVSKLEHQRVMGLE
;
A
#
# COMPACT_ATOMS: atom_id res chain seq x y z
N MET A 1 -9.52 5.18 38.25
CA MET A 1 -9.64 5.40 36.80
C MET A 1 -9.74 4.02 36.17
N GLN A 2 -10.86 3.71 35.51
CA GLN A 2 -11.05 2.40 34.88
C GLN A 2 -10.15 2.28 33.65
N PRO A 3 -9.41 1.17 33.48
CA PRO A 3 -8.68 0.90 32.25
C PRO A 3 -9.69 0.64 31.14
N THR A 4 -9.74 1.57 30.19
CA THR A 4 -10.61 1.47 29.02
C THR A 4 -9.94 0.51 28.04
N LEU A 5 -10.64 -0.57 27.66
CA LEU A 5 -10.17 -1.50 26.64
C LEU A 5 -9.96 -0.76 25.31
N PRO A 6 -8.84 -0.98 24.60
CA PRO A 6 -8.63 -0.40 23.29
C PRO A 6 -9.72 -0.91 22.33
N PRO A 7 -10.21 -0.05 21.40
CA PRO A 7 -11.25 -0.44 20.45
C PRO A 7 -10.84 -1.68 19.66
N LYS A 8 -11.81 -2.59 19.41
CA LYS A 8 -11.59 -3.76 18.57
C LYS A 8 -11.04 -3.33 17.21
N PRO A 9 -10.09 -4.07 16.61
CA PRO A 9 -9.59 -3.75 15.29
C PRO A 9 -10.77 -3.76 14.32
N HIS A 10 -11.07 -2.58 13.77
CA HIS A 10 -12.04 -2.42 12.71
C HIS A 10 -11.59 -3.28 11.52
N GLN A 11 -12.50 -4.05 10.95
CA GLN A 11 -12.41 -4.56 9.58
C GLN A 11 -12.40 -3.35 8.62
N ASN A 12 -11.32 -2.57 8.62
CA ASN A 12 -11.09 -1.55 7.60
C ASN A 12 -10.65 -2.29 6.34
N GLN A 13 -11.61 -2.71 5.54
CA GLN A 13 -11.43 -2.71 4.09
C GLN A 13 -11.22 -1.25 3.69
N GLN A 14 -9.97 -0.77 3.79
CA GLN A 14 -9.57 0.39 3.00
C GLN A 14 -9.66 -0.03 1.55
N GLU A 15 -10.71 0.43 0.86
CA GLU A 15 -10.81 0.37 -0.58
C GLU A 15 -9.52 0.98 -1.16
N GLN A 16 -8.70 0.14 -1.78
CA GLN A 16 -7.61 0.63 -2.61
C GLN A 16 -8.22 1.53 -3.69
N PRO A 17 -7.66 2.73 -3.94
CA PRO A 17 -8.13 3.57 -5.03
C PRO A 17 -8.02 2.80 -6.35
N SER A 18 -9.09 2.80 -7.14
CA SER A 18 -9.15 2.08 -8.41
C SER A 18 -8.09 2.58 -9.40
N LEU A 19 -7.58 1.68 -10.24
CA LEU A 19 -6.61 1.98 -11.31
C LEU A 19 -7.06 3.14 -12.22
N GLU A 20 -8.36 3.32 -12.42
CA GLU A 20 -8.92 4.42 -13.23
C GLU A 20 -8.63 5.80 -12.63
N THR A 21 -8.60 5.91 -11.31
CA THR A 21 -8.28 7.17 -10.61
C THR A 21 -6.80 7.52 -10.76
N GLN A 22 -5.93 6.51 -10.88
CA GLN A 22 -4.49 6.69 -11.08
C GLN A 22 -4.16 7.01 -12.55
N LEU A 23 -4.89 6.44 -13.51
CA LEU A 23 -4.72 6.70 -14.94
C LEU A 23 -5.18 8.10 -15.36
N ASN A 24 -6.24 8.65 -14.72
CA ASN A 24 -6.69 10.02 -15.02
C ASN A 24 -5.71 11.11 -14.54
N GLY A 25 -4.78 10.79 -13.63
CA GLY A 25 -3.67 11.69 -13.26
C GLY A 25 -2.51 11.73 -14.25
N LEU A 26 -2.51 10.84 -15.25
CA LEU A 26 -1.47 10.69 -16.29
C LEU A 26 -1.87 11.34 -17.63
N MET A 27 -2.89 12.22 -17.64
CA MET A 27 -3.20 13.03 -18.83
C MET A 27 -1.94 13.78 -19.25
N ILE A 28 -1.42 13.44 -20.43
CA ILE A 28 -0.21 14.03 -21.01
C ILE A 28 -0.54 15.49 -21.31
N ASP A 29 0.10 16.38 -20.55
CA ASP A 29 -0.04 17.82 -20.63
C ASP A 29 0.55 18.29 -21.97
N ASP A 30 -0.29 18.81 -22.89
CA ASP A 30 0.12 19.29 -24.23
C ASP A 30 1.12 20.48 -24.17
N ASN A 31 1.43 20.99 -22.98
CA ASN A 31 2.36 22.10 -22.70
C ASN A 31 3.77 21.65 -22.29
N LEU A 32 4.25 20.52 -22.82
CA LEU A 32 5.60 19.99 -22.57
C LEU A 32 6.73 21.00 -22.82
N SER A 33 6.56 21.96 -23.74
CA SER A 33 7.57 22.97 -24.08
C SER A 33 7.81 24.03 -22.98
N ASN A 34 6.89 24.20 -22.03
CA ASN A 34 6.96 25.19 -20.95
C ASN A 34 7.27 24.60 -19.56
N ARG A 35 7.52 23.29 -19.48
CA ARG A 35 7.84 22.59 -18.23
C ARG A 35 9.29 22.81 -17.82
N THR A 36 9.49 23.56 -16.74
CA THR A 36 10.81 23.83 -16.12
C THR A 36 11.26 22.76 -15.14
N ASP A 37 10.39 21.79 -14.84
CA ASP A 37 10.59 20.65 -13.93
C ASP A 37 11.32 19.47 -14.58
N LEU A 38 11.47 19.48 -15.91
CA LEU A 38 12.16 18.44 -16.63
C LEU A 38 13.68 18.65 -16.57
N PRO A 39 14.47 17.59 -16.33
CA PRO A 39 15.92 17.72 -16.23
C PRO A 39 16.58 17.97 -17.60
N PHE A 40 15.81 17.91 -18.70
CA PHE A 40 16.29 18.14 -20.05
C PHE A 40 15.56 19.29 -20.75
N LYS A 41 16.28 19.98 -21.64
CA LYS A 41 15.74 21.05 -22.46
C LYS A 41 14.96 20.47 -23.65
N ILE A 42 13.70 20.90 -23.80
CA ILE A 42 12.86 20.57 -24.96
C ILE A 42 13.02 21.68 -26.00
N ILE A 43 13.20 21.29 -27.27
CA ILE A 43 13.21 22.25 -28.38
C ILE A 43 11.78 22.78 -28.53
N SER A 44 11.60 24.09 -28.39
CA SER A 44 10.30 24.74 -28.51
C SER A 44 9.70 24.49 -29.90
N SER A 45 8.41 24.14 -29.95
CA SER A 45 7.63 24.05 -31.19
C SER A 45 7.64 25.35 -32.00
N ASP A 46 7.85 26.49 -31.34
CA ASP A 46 7.93 27.81 -31.98
C ASP A 46 9.26 28.05 -32.70
N PHE A 47 10.25 27.16 -32.52
CA PHE A 47 11.55 27.29 -33.17
C PHE A 47 11.43 27.19 -34.69
N THR A 48 10.68 26.21 -35.21
CA THR A 48 10.43 26.07 -36.65
C THR A 48 9.60 27.23 -37.17
N VAL A 49 8.61 27.69 -36.41
CA VAL A 49 7.81 28.88 -36.76
C VAL A 49 8.71 30.11 -36.90
N ARG A 50 9.63 30.34 -35.95
CA ARG A 50 10.61 31.45 -35.98
C ARG A 50 11.57 31.34 -37.16
N LEU A 51 12.03 30.14 -37.52
CA LEU A 51 12.92 29.93 -38.68
C LEU A 51 12.25 30.37 -39.99
N PHE A 52 10.93 30.14 -40.13
CA PHE A 52 10.17 30.48 -41.34
C PHE A 52 9.43 31.82 -41.28
N THR A 53 9.52 32.57 -40.17
CA THR A 53 8.86 33.89 -40.01
C THR A 53 9.81 35.08 -39.89
N GLN A 54 11.13 34.88 -39.97
CA GLN A 54 12.08 35.98 -39.78
C GLN A 54 12.28 36.85 -41.04
N ARG A 55 11.46 37.92 -41.14
CA ARG A 55 11.93 39.32 -40.98
C ARG A 55 10.80 40.37 -41.11
N ASP A 56 9.70 40.07 -41.81
CA ASP A 56 8.67 41.10 -42.13
C ASP A 56 7.21 40.66 -41.93
N GLY A 57 6.94 39.64 -41.10
CA GLY A 57 5.56 39.25 -40.76
C GLY A 57 4.71 38.69 -41.91
N ASN A 58 5.28 38.53 -43.10
CA ASN A 58 4.66 37.92 -44.27
C ASN A 58 5.46 36.68 -44.71
N SER A 59 4.75 35.70 -45.26
CA SER A 59 5.28 34.46 -45.84
C SER A 59 6.62 34.62 -46.57
N LEU A 60 7.56 33.71 -46.29
CA LEU A 60 8.91 33.54 -46.86
C LEU A 60 9.11 34.26 -48.22
N ASN A 61 9.51 35.53 -48.21
CA ASN A 61 9.87 36.25 -49.42
C ASN A 61 11.32 35.89 -49.78
N VAL A 62 11.48 34.82 -50.56
CA VAL A 62 12.80 34.34 -51.00
C VAL A 62 13.37 35.37 -52.00
N PRO A 63 14.51 36.02 -51.71
CA PRO A 63 15.07 37.02 -52.60
C PRO A 63 15.51 36.35 -53.89
N LEU A 64 14.93 36.71 -55.04
CA LEU A 64 15.34 36.16 -56.33
C LEU A 64 16.70 36.75 -56.75
N PRO A 65 17.58 35.96 -57.39
CA PRO A 65 18.85 36.48 -57.88
C PRO A 65 18.63 37.55 -58.96
N SER A 66 19.43 38.62 -58.94
CA SER A 66 19.31 39.75 -59.87
C SER A 66 19.42 39.35 -61.35
N TYR A 67 20.11 38.25 -61.66
CA TYR A 67 20.22 37.76 -63.02
C TYR A 67 18.92 37.15 -63.58
N PHE A 68 17.91 36.88 -62.74
CA PHE A 68 16.60 36.34 -63.18
C PHE A 68 15.83 37.31 -64.06
N GLU A 69 16.06 38.62 -63.91
CA GLU A 69 15.49 39.66 -64.78
C GLU A 69 15.97 39.53 -66.24
N TYR A 70 17.08 38.81 -66.46
CA TYR A 70 17.73 38.64 -67.76
C TYR A 70 17.53 37.23 -68.34
N ILE A 71 16.80 36.35 -67.63
CA ILE A 71 16.51 34.98 -68.09
C ILE A 71 15.23 34.97 -68.94
N THR A 72 15.22 34.15 -70.00
CA THR A 72 14.02 33.95 -70.81
C THR A 72 12.91 33.21 -70.05
N ASN A 73 11.65 33.59 -70.28
CA ASN A 73 10.47 32.97 -69.64
C ASN A 73 10.41 31.44 -69.79
N ALA A 74 10.98 30.87 -70.85
CA ALA A 74 11.06 29.42 -71.05
C ALA A 74 11.98 28.75 -70.01
N LYS A 75 13.13 29.36 -69.71
CA LYS A 75 14.09 28.86 -68.72
C LYS A 75 13.63 29.09 -67.28
N LEU A 76 12.89 30.17 -67.02
CA LEU A 76 12.21 30.37 -65.74
C LEU A 76 11.14 29.30 -65.48
N LYS A 77 10.37 28.90 -66.51
CA LYS A 77 9.41 27.79 -66.40
C LYS A 77 10.09 26.45 -66.14
N GLU A 78 11.22 26.18 -66.80
CA GLU A 78 12.03 24.98 -66.57
C GLU A 78 12.55 24.91 -65.14
N LEU A 79 12.98 26.04 -64.58
CA LEU A 79 13.39 26.14 -63.17
C LEU A 79 12.23 25.93 -62.20
N ILE A 80 11.08 26.55 -62.45
CA ILE A 80 9.88 26.41 -61.60
C ILE A 80 9.39 24.95 -61.57
N GLN A 81 9.54 24.24 -62.69
CA GLN A 81 9.14 22.83 -62.81
C GLN A 81 10.19 21.85 -62.29
N ASN A 82 11.39 22.33 -61.92
CA ASN A 82 12.48 21.50 -61.44
C ASN A 82 12.65 21.67 -59.92
N GLU A 83 12.03 20.78 -59.16
CA GLU A 83 12.02 20.78 -57.69
C GLU A 83 13.44 20.63 -57.09
N GLU A 84 14.35 19.92 -57.75
CA GLU A 84 15.73 19.73 -57.28
C GLU A 84 16.54 21.03 -57.35
N LEU A 85 16.35 21.82 -58.41
CA LEU A 85 17.03 23.11 -58.55
C LEU A 85 16.48 24.16 -57.58
N LEU A 86 15.16 24.18 -57.37
CA LEU A 86 14.53 25.05 -56.38
C LEU A 86 14.97 24.72 -54.96
N SER A 87 15.00 23.44 -54.60
CA SER A 87 15.47 22.99 -53.29
C SER A 87 16.96 23.26 -53.09
N GLY A 88 17.79 23.03 -54.11
CA GLY A 88 19.22 23.38 -54.09
C GLY A 88 19.46 24.88 -53.91
N TYR A 89 18.64 25.72 -54.55
CA TYR A 89 18.71 27.17 -54.40
C TYR A 89 18.34 27.62 -52.99
N LEU A 90 17.23 27.13 -52.43
CA LEU A 90 16.83 27.43 -51.06
C LEU A 90 17.88 26.95 -50.05
N LEU A 91 18.45 25.76 -50.26
CA LEU A 91 19.50 25.22 -49.40
C LEU A 91 20.80 26.03 -49.49
N SER A 92 21.08 26.66 -50.63
CA SER A 92 22.20 27.58 -50.77
C SER A 92 21.98 28.92 -50.07
N LEU A 93 20.75 29.43 -50.09
CA LEU A 93 20.38 30.69 -49.44
C LEU A 93 20.40 30.59 -47.92
N TYR A 94 19.82 29.52 -47.39
CA TYR A 94 19.65 29.32 -45.94
C TYR A 94 20.70 28.39 -45.33
N LYS A 95 21.83 28.20 -46.02
CA LYS A 95 22.84 27.20 -45.68
C LYS A 95 23.40 27.41 -44.27
N GLU A 96 23.70 28.66 -43.91
CA GLU A 96 24.29 29.00 -42.62
C GLU A 96 23.26 28.80 -41.49
N GLU A 97 22.00 29.18 -41.72
CA GLU A 97 20.89 28.96 -40.78
C GLU A 97 20.66 27.46 -40.53
N PHE A 98 20.77 26.61 -41.56
CA PHE A 98 20.72 25.16 -41.39
C PHE A 98 21.94 24.59 -40.65
N ILE A 99 23.13 25.16 -40.86
CA ILE A 99 24.34 24.77 -40.13
C ILE A 99 24.22 25.11 -38.65
N ASP A 100 23.72 26.30 -38.33
CA ASP A 100 23.53 26.75 -36.95
C ASP A 100 22.42 25.95 -36.26
N LEU A 101 21.30 25.69 -36.95
CA LEU A 101 20.27 24.77 -36.46
C LEU A 101 20.84 23.39 -36.17
N LYS A 102 21.64 22.84 -37.08
CA LYS A 102 22.28 21.54 -36.89
C LYS A 102 23.21 21.54 -35.66
N ARG A 103 23.94 22.62 -35.42
CA ARG A 103 24.79 22.77 -34.22
C ARG A 103 23.97 22.84 -32.93
N GLU A 104 22.90 23.63 -32.91
CA GLU A 104 22.00 23.73 -31.76
C GLU A 104 21.35 22.38 -31.44
N LEU A 105 20.89 21.66 -32.48
CA LEU A 105 20.31 20.33 -32.34
C LEU A 105 21.32 19.36 -31.69
N TYR A 106 22.57 19.32 -32.18
CA TYR A 106 23.59 18.46 -31.60
C TYR A 106 23.94 18.83 -30.16
N ALA A 107 23.99 20.12 -29.82
CA ALA A 107 24.23 20.56 -28.46
C ALA A 107 23.10 20.10 -27.50
N VAL A 108 21.85 20.16 -27.95
CA VAL A 108 20.70 19.65 -27.17
C VAL A 108 20.78 18.13 -27.01
N ILE A 109 21.08 17.39 -28.09
CA ILE A 109 21.21 15.92 -28.03
C ILE A 109 22.30 15.51 -27.05
N GLU A 110 23.47 16.17 -27.10
CA GLU A 110 24.57 15.82 -26.19
C GLU A 110 24.23 16.17 -24.75
N SER A 111 23.56 17.31 -24.50
CA SER A 111 23.06 17.66 -23.18
C SER A 111 22.07 16.63 -22.66
N GLN A 112 21.13 16.16 -23.49
CA GLN A 112 20.15 15.14 -23.09
C GLN A 112 20.83 13.82 -22.75
N LYS A 113 21.82 13.40 -23.53
CA LYS A 113 22.60 12.19 -23.29
C LYS A 113 23.38 12.29 -21.97
N GLN A 114 24.01 13.43 -21.70
CA GLN A 114 24.75 13.67 -20.46
C GLN A 114 23.81 13.63 -19.24
N THR A 115 22.67 14.31 -19.30
CA THR A 115 21.67 14.29 -18.23
C THR A 115 21.10 12.88 -18.01
N ALA A 116 20.83 12.12 -19.06
CA ALA A 116 20.35 10.74 -18.94
C ALA A 116 21.37 9.83 -18.25
N LEU A 117 22.67 10.02 -18.54
CA LEU A 117 23.75 9.32 -17.86
C LEU A 117 23.85 9.70 -16.38
N GLU A 118 23.79 10.99 -16.06
CA GLU A 118 23.79 11.49 -14.67
C GLU A 118 22.61 10.96 -13.87
N LEU A 119 21.41 10.94 -14.47
CA LEU A 119 20.21 10.37 -13.85
C LEU A 119 20.42 8.88 -13.58
N THR A 120 20.87 8.12 -14.58
CA THR A 120 21.11 6.67 -14.44
C THR A 120 22.12 6.37 -13.34
N ASN A 121 23.22 7.13 -13.28
CA ASN A 121 24.23 6.99 -12.25
C ASN A 121 23.69 7.36 -10.86
N SER A 122 22.81 8.36 -10.74
CA SER A 122 22.17 8.70 -9.46
C SER A 122 21.26 7.59 -8.92
N TYR A 123 20.69 6.78 -9.82
CA TYR A 123 19.86 5.63 -9.47
C TYR A 123 20.68 4.36 -9.19
N GLN A 124 21.81 4.16 -9.87
CA GLN A 124 22.58 2.89 -9.83
C GLN A 124 23.88 2.95 -9.00
N ASP A 125 24.60 4.07 -8.97
CA ASP A 125 26.05 4.07 -8.68
C ASP A 125 26.50 4.74 -7.37
N SER A 126 25.58 5.14 -6.48
CA SER A 126 25.99 5.61 -5.15
C SER A 126 25.60 4.62 -4.05
N GLU A 127 26.50 4.43 -3.08
CA GLU A 127 26.19 3.76 -1.82
C GLU A 127 24.96 4.39 -1.12
N ASP A 128 24.66 5.66 -1.44
CA ASP A 128 23.49 6.44 -1.03
C ASP A 128 22.36 6.56 -2.09
N GLY A 129 22.39 5.69 -3.10
CA GLY A 129 21.50 5.73 -4.26
C GLY A 129 20.04 5.61 -3.86
N LEU A 130 19.16 6.24 -4.64
CA LEU A 130 17.71 6.21 -4.42
C LEU A 130 17.17 4.77 -4.34
N LEU A 131 17.75 3.85 -5.12
CA LEU A 131 17.40 2.44 -5.09
C LEU A 131 17.77 1.77 -3.76
N ASN A 132 18.98 1.99 -3.25
CA ASN A 132 19.43 1.42 -1.97
C ASN A 132 18.60 1.97 -0.80
N LYS A 133 18.25 3.26 -0.83
CA LYS A 133 17.34 3.87 0.14
C LYS A 133 15.94 3.26 0.08
N ALA A 134 15.41 3.02 -1.13
CA ALA A 134 14.13 2.35 -1.31
C ALA A 134 14.14 0.91 -0.77
N ILE A 135 15.21 0.15 -1.02
CA ILE A 135 15.39 -1.20 -0.48
C ILE A 135 15.48 -1.19 1.05
N ALA A 136 16.22 -0.24 1.63
CA ALA A 136 16.33 -0.10 3.08
C ALA A 136 14.97 0.24 3.73
N LEU A 137 14.20 1.14 3.12
CA LEU A 137 12.85 1.48 3.56
C LEU A 137 11.87 0.31 3.44
N ASP A 138 11.92 -0.44 2.35
CA ASP A 138 11.10 -1.66 2.17
C ASP A 138 11.41 -2.71 3.26
N SER A 139 12.69 -2.87 3.60
CA SER A 139 13.10 -3.75 4.70
C SER A 139 12.54 -3.29 6.05
N GLN A 140 12.62 -1.98 6.35
CA GLN A 140 12.05 -1.42 7.58
C GLN A 140 10.52 -1.56 7.63
N LEU A 141 9.83 -1.35 6.51
CA LEU A 141 8.38 -1.53 6.43
C LEU A 141 7.98 -2.99 6.70
N LYS A 142 8.73 -3.96 6.17
CA LYS A 142 8.51 -5.38 6.47
C LYS A 142 8.74 -5.71 7.94
N GLU A 143 9.74 -5.10 8.57
CA GLU A 143 9.97 -5.26 10.01
C GLU A 143 8.80 -4.71 10.83
N TYR A 144 8.29 -3.53 10.48
CA TYR A 144 7.13 -2.93 11.16
C TYR A 144 5.85 -3.74 10.95
N ASP A 145 5.59 -4.25 9.75
CA ASP A 145 4.46 -5.15 9.48
C ASP A 145 4.53 -6.41 10.34
N SER A 146 5.72 -7.01 10.48
CA SER A 146 5.93 -8.17 11.35
C SER A 146 5.66 -7.84 12.83
N LYS A 147 6.12 -6.68 13.32
CA LYS A 147 5.85 -6.21 14.69
C LYS A 147 4.36 -5.94 14.92
N LEU A 148 3.67 -5.38 13.92
CA LEU A 148 2.23 -5.14 14.00
C LEU A 148 1.45 -6.45 14.11
N LYS A 149 1.79 -7.45 13.30
CA LYS A 149 1.20 -8.79 13.38
C LYS A 149 1.42 -9.44 14.74
N ALA A 150 2.63 -9.31 15.31
CA ALA A 150 2.93 -9.81 16.64
C ALA A 150 2.11 -9.08 17.72
N PHE A 151 1.92 -7.77 17.57
CA PHE A 151 1.08 -6.98 18.46
C PHE A 151 -0.40 -7.40 18.39
N ASP A 152 -0.94 -7.58 17.19
CA ASP A 152 -2.32 -8.04 16.99
C ASP A 152 -2.54 -9.42 17.61
N HIS A 153 -1.56 -10.32 17.45
CA HIS A 153 -1.61 -11.64 18.07
C HIS A 153 -1.61 -11.54 19.61
N LEU A 154 -0.72 -10.73 20.19
CA LEU A 154 -0.70 -10.46 21.63
C LEU A 154 -2.00 -9.84 22.13
N GLN A 155 -2.63 -8.98 21.33
CA GLN A 155 -3.90 -8.38 21.68
C GLN A 155 -5.01 -9.43 21.74
N ILE A 156 -5.03 -10.36 20.78
CA ILE A 156 -5.95 -11.51 20.79
C ILE A 156 -5.72 -12.37 22.04
N GLU A 157 -4.47 -12.74 22.34
CA GLU A 157 -4.14 -13.53 23.53
C GLU A 157 -4.54 -12.82 24.83
N MET A 158 -4.34 -11.51 24.92
CA MET A 158 -4.78 -10.70 26.05
C MET A 158 -6.32 -10.75 26.19
N TYR A 159 -7.06 -10.62 25.09
CA TYR A 159 -8.51 -10.73 25.13
C TYR A 159 -9.00 -12.12 25.52
N ASP A 160 -8.36 -13.18 25.01
CA ASP A 160 -8.72 -14.56 25.35
C ASP A 160 -8.44 -14.87 26.83
N THR A 161 -7.30 -14.42 27.35
CA THR A 161 -6.95 -14.57 28.77
C THR A 161 -7.89 -13.77 29.67
N LEU A 162 -8.17 -12.51 29.33
CA LEU A 162 -9.15 -11.68 30.07
C LEU A 162 -10.56 -12.28 30.00
N ASN A 163 -10.97 -12.83 28.87
CA ASN A 163 -12.26 -13.50 28.73
C ASN A 163 -12.31 -14.79 29.55
N GLY A 164 -11.20 -15.54 29.65
CA GLY A 164 -11.06 -16.68 30.56
C GLY A 164 -11.18 -16.30 32.04
N LEU A 165 -10.68 -15.10 32.40
CA LEU A 165 -10.78 -14.53 33.74
C LEU A 165 -12.08 -13.76 33.99
N SER A 166 -12.97 -13.66 33.00
CA SER A 166 -14.24 -12.96 33.18
C SER A 166 -15.12 -13.67 34.20
N SER A 167 -15.93 -12.90 34.93
CA SER A 167 -16.91 -13.43 35.90
C SER A 167 -17.79 -14.52 35.29
N LYS A 168 -18.15 -14.37 34.00
CA LYS A 168 -18.95 -15.33 33.24
C LYS A 168 -18.22 -16.64 32.98
N SER A 169 -16.95 -16.60 32.56
CA SER A 169 -16.14 -17.80 32.33
C SER A 169 -15.83 -18.53 33.64
N ILE A 170 -15.52 -17.79 34.69
CA ILE A 170 -15.29 -18.34 36.03
C ILE A 170 -16.58 -18.97 36.58
N ALA A 171 -17.72 -18.29 36.46
CA ALA A 171 -19.02 -18.84 36.85
C ALA A 171 -19.36 -20.13 36.08
N LYS A 172 -19.09 -20.16 34.77
CA LYS A 172 -19.26 -21.38 33.96
C LYS A 172 -18.40 -22.53 34.48
N HIS A 173 -17.11 -22.30 34.76
CA HIS A 173 -16.23 -23.32 35.32
C HIS A 173 -16.74 -23.89 36.66
N PHE A 174 -17.22 -23.04 37.58
CA PHE A 174 -17.81 -23.52 38.84
C PHE A 174 -19.15 -24.23 38.63
N SER A 175 -19.94 -23.81 37.65
CA SER A 175 -21.18 -24.48 37.27
C SER A 175 -20.92 -25.88 36.72
N ASP A 176 -19.91 -26.03 35.85
CA ASP A 176 -19.51 -27.33 35.29
C ASP A 176 -19.02 -28.27 36.39
N ARG A 177 -18.20 -27.78 37.33
CA ARG A 177 -17.78 -28.56 38.52
C ARG A 177 -18.95 -28.96 39.42
N ALA A 178 -19.93 -28.09 39.61
CA ALA A 178 -21.15 -28.45 40.35
C ALA A 178 -21.92 -29.56 39.63
N ALA A 179 -22.04 -29.49 38.30
CA ALA A 179 -22.67 -30.56 37.52
C ALA A 179 -21.91 -31.90 37.64
N THR A 180 -20.58 -31.89 37.59
CA THR A 180 -19.76 -33.10 37.82
C THR A 180 -19.96 -33.67 39.22
N ASN A 181 -19.98 -32.82 40.25
CA ASN A 181 -20.22 -33.28 41.63
C ASN A 181 -21.62 -33.90 41.79
N GLU A 182 -22.63 -33.36 41.12
CA GLU A 182 -23.99 -33.93 41.10
C GLU A 182 -24.00 -35.32 40.45
N ALA A 183 -23.31 -35.46 39.31
CA ALA A 183 -23.16 -36.74 38.63
C ALA A 183 -22.45 -37.77 39.52
N ASN A 184 -21.34 -37.39 40.17
CA ASN A 184 -20.61 -38.24 41.10
C ASN A 184 -21.47 -38.66 42.30
N CYS A 185 -22.25 -37.73 42.88
CA CYS A 185 -23.20 -38.06 43.95
C CYS A 185 -24.25 -39.09 43.48
N SER A 186 -24.79 -38.89 42.28
CA SER A 186 -25.78 -39.80 41.68
C SER A 186 -25.17 -41.17 41.42
N GLU A 187 -23.93 -41.22 40.94
CA GLU A 187 -23.19 -42.46 40.70
C GLU A 187 -22.89 -43.21 42.00
N LEU A 188 -22.45 -42.52 43.06
CA LEU A 188 -22.24 -43.13 44.38
C LEU A 188 -23.52 -43.78 44.92
N LEU A 189 -24.66 -43.10 44.80
CA LEU A 189 -25.95 -43.63 45.23
C LEU A 189 -26.41 -44.81 44.36
N ASN A 190 -26.27 -44.70 43.03
CA ASN A 190 -26.61 -45.78 42.11
C ASN A 190 -25.77 -47.03 42.40
N ASN A 191 -24.45 -46.88 42.55
CA ASN A 191 -23.54 -47.98 42.86
C ASN A 191 -23.87 -48.64 44.21
N ALA A 192 -24.27 -47.85 45.20
CA ALA A 192 -24.75 -48.37 46.48
C ALA A 192 -26.09 -49.11 46.37
N SER A 193 -26.98 -48.67 45.48
CA SER A 193 -28.32 -49.25 45.27
C SER A 193 -28.34 -50.53 44.42
N VAL A 194 -27.33 -50.73 43.58
CA VAL A 194 -27.21 -51.90 42.68
C VAL A 194 -26.58 -53.10 43.41
N SER A 195 -25.98 -52.91 44.58
CA SER A 195 -25.46 -54.00 45.40
C SER A 195 -26.63 -54.80 46.00
N GLU A 196 -26.81 -56.05 45.55
CA GLU A 196 -27.85 -56.97 46.07
C GLU A 196 -27.60 -57.39 47.53
N ASP A 197 -26.35 -57.28 47.99
CA ASP A 197 -25.97 -57.58 49.37
C ASP A 197 -26.06 -56.34 50.27
N LYS A 198 -26.51 -56.54 51.52
CA LYS A 198 -26.47 -55.48 52.54
C LYS A 198 -25.03 -54.97 52.69
N LEU A 199 -24.82 -53.68 52.40
CA LEU A 199 -23.56 -53.00 52.64
C LEU A 199 -23.06 -53.28 54.06
N SER A 200 -21.78 -53.64 54.19
CA SER A 200 -21.14 -53.76 55.50
C SER A 200 -21.03 -52.39 56.19
N SER A 201 -20.91 -52.37 57.52
CA SER A 201 -20.78 -51.11 58.30
C SER A 201 -19.66 -50.21 57.78
N LYS A 202 -18.51 -50.79 57.39
CA LYS A 202 -17.38 -50.04 56.83
C LYS A 202 -17.68 -49.44 55.45
N GLN A 203 -18.39 -50.18 54.59
CA GLN A 203 -18.78 -49.69 53.26
C GLN A 203 -19.83 -48.59 53.38
N LEU A 204 -20.74 -48.68 54.35
CA LEU A 204 -21.73 -47.65 54.63
C LEU A 204 -21.09 -46.36 55.17
N GLU A 205 -20.14 -46.47 56.10
CA GLU A 205 -19.38 -45.33 56.61
C GLU A 205 -18.59 -44.63 55.49
N GLN A 206 -17.94 -45.40 54.62
CA GLN A 206 -17.21 -44.87 53.47
C GLN A 206 -18.15 -44.17 52.48
N LEU A 207 -19.28 -44.78 52.14
CA LEU A 207 -20.28 -44.17 51.26
C LEU A 207 -20.81 -42.85 51.83
N LEU A 208 -21.13 -42.81 53.12
CA LEU A 208 -21.59 -41.59 53.80
C LEU A 208 -20.51 -40.50 53.77
N HIS A 209 -19.26 -40.87 54.01
CA HIS A 209 -18.13 -39.93 53.97
C HIS A 209 -17.94 -39.34 52.57
N ASP A 210 -17.90 -40.20 51.55
CA ASP A 210 -17.67 -39.79 50.16
C ASP A 210 -18.84 -38.96 49.63
N TYR A 211 -20.08 -39.38 49.91
CA TYR A 211 -21.28 -38.64 49.54
C TYR A 211 -21.33 -37.26 50.21
N THR A 212 -21.06 -37.18 51.51
CA THR A 212 -21.07 -35.91 52.25
C THR A 212 -20.00 -34.96 51.70
N THR A 213 -18.82 -35.48 51.36
CA THR A 213 -17.73 -34.69 50.78
C THR A 213 -18.12 -34.14 49.41
N GLN A 214 -18.66 -34.99 48.52
CA GLN A 214 -19.10 -34.56 47.19
C GLN A 214 -20.26 -33.56 47.26
N ARG A 215 -21.21 -33.76 48.19
CA ARG A 215 -22.35 -32.86 48.39
C ARG A 215 -21.92 -31.52 48.96
N TYR A 216 -20.96 -31.50 49.89
CA TYR A 216 -20.38 -30.27 50.41
C TYR A 216 -19.73 -29.45 49.29
N GLU A 217 -18.88 -30.06 48.47
CA GLU A 217 -18.23 -29.38 47.34
C GLU A 217 -19.24 -28.92 46.29
N TRP A 218 -20.33 -29.68 46.06
CA TRP A 218 -21.44 -29.22 45.21
C TRP A 218 -22.07 -27.92 45.72
N HIS A 219 -22.44 -27.86 47.01
CA HIS A 219 -23.07 -26.68 47.61
C HIS A 219 -22.13 -25.47 47.56
N LYS A 220 -20.86 -25.67 47.88
CA LYS A 220 -19.81 -24.64 47.81
C LYS A 220 -19.66 -24.09 46.39
N ASN A 221 -19.62 -24.94 45.37
CA ASN A 221 -19.51 -24.51 43.97
C ASN A 221 -20.78 -23.75 43.51
N LYS A 222 -21.97 -24.20 43.91
CA LYS A 222 -23.24 -23.49 43.65
C LYS A 222 -23.30 -22.11 44.32
N GLU A 223 -22.80 -21.99 45.54
CA GLU A 223 -22.71 -20.71 46.24
C GLU A 223 -21.74 -19.75 45.54
N CYS A 224 -20.59 -20.25 45.07
CA CYS A 224 -19.65 -19.47 44.25
C CYS A 224 -20.30 -18.93 42.97
N VAL A 225 -21.02 -19.77 42.21
CA VAL A 225 -21.75 -19.34 41.01
C VAL A 225 -22.77 -18.24 41.36
N SER A 226 -23.58 -18.47 42.39
CA SER A 226 -24.58 -17.49 42.84
C SER A 226 -23.96 -16.14 43.22
N LYS A 227 -22.83 -16.14 43.94
CA LYS A 227 -22.11 -14.91 44.32
C LYS A 227 -21.55 -14.16 43.10
N LEU A 228 -21.05 -14.89 42.10
CA LEU A 228 -20.49 -14.32 40.87
C LEU A 228 -21.58 -13.73 39.96
N GLU A 229 -22.73 -14.41 39.82
CA GLU A 229 -23.86 -13.95 38.98
C GLU A 229 -24.58 -12.73 39.56
N HIS A 230 -24.66 -12.64 40.89
CA HIS A 230 -25.32 -11.52 41.58
C HIS A 230 -24.38 -10.36 41.93
N GLN A 231 -23.18 -10.30 41.31
CA GLN A 231 -22.16 -9.26 41.54
C GLN A 231 -21.80 -9.00 43.02
N ARG A 232 -22.00 -9.99 43.90
CA ARG A 232 -21.69 -9.86 45.33
C ARG A 232 -20.19 -9.96 45.63
N VAL A 233 -19.37 -10.22 44.61
CA VAL A 233 -17.92 -10.21 44.68
C VAL A 233 -17.42 -8.83 44.24
N MET A 234 -17.23 -7.94 45.21
CA MET A 234 -16.61 -6.62 44.98
C MET A 234 -15.14 -6.83 44.59
N GLY A 235 -14.75 -6.40 43.38
CA GLY A 235 -13.34 -6.39 42.93
C GLY A 235 -13.01 -7.08 41.60
N LEU A 236 -14.01 -7.51 40.82
CA LEU A 236 -13.84 -8.09 39.47
C LEU A 236 -14.53 -7.26 38.37
N GLU A 237 -14.78 -5.97 38.61
CA GLU A 237 -15.22 -5.00 37.60
C GLU A 237 -14.07 -4.23 36.99
#